data_AF-A0A830EDM3-F1
#
_entry.id   AF-A0A830EDM3-F1
#
_cell.length_a   1.000
_cell.length_b   1.000
_cell.length_c   1.000
_cell.angle_alpha   90.00
_cell.angle_beta   90.00
_cell.angle_gamma   90.00
#
_symmetry.space_group_name_H-M   'P 1'
#
loop_
_entity.id
_entity.type
_entity.pdbx_description
1 polymer ?
#
loop_
_entity_poly.entity_id
_entity_poly.type
_entity_poly.pdbx_seq_one_letter_code
_entity_poly.pdbx_strand_id
1 'polypeptide(L)'
;MSLASLVELYVSLGIFLVGAVLSGFSYLAWQRERDLRMRTVAVGYAMFSVYGLVVVAEHLLTPYVAYEALELAEHGFAVLILVGLLTFFVAITRG
;
A
#
# COMPACT_ATOMS: atom_id res chain seq x y z
N MET A 1 6.21 -16.08 -17.74
CA MET A 1 5.92 -15.67 -16.35
C MET A 1 5.84 -16.92 -15.50
N SER A 2 6.49 -16.91 -14.33
CA SER A 2 6.38 -18.02 -13.38
C SER A 2 5.03 -17.94 -12.65
N LEU A 3 4.57 -19.05 -12.08
CA LEU A 3 3.35 -19.07 -11.27
C LEU A 3 3.49 -18.17 -10.03
N ALA A 4 4.69 -18.10 -9.45
CA ALA A 4 5.01 -17.20 -8.33
C ALA A 4 4.78 -15.72 -8.68
N SER A 5 5.29 -15.26 -9.83
CA SER A 5 5.11 -13.87 -10.30
C SER A 5 3.64 -13.54 -10.58
N LEU A 6 2.84 -14.48 -11.10
CA LEU A 6 1.40 -14.26 -11.26
C LEU A 6 0.70 -14.08 -9.92
N VAL A 7 0.99 -14.93 -8.93
CA VAL A 7 0.41 -14.84 -7.59
C VAL A 7 0.76 -13.49 -6.96
N GLU A 8 2.02 -13.10 -7.03
CA GLU A 8 2.51 -11.82 -6.52
C GLU A 8 1.81 -10.62 -7.15
N LEU A 9 1.64 -10.62 -8.48
CA LEU A 9 0.91 -9.57 -9.20
C LEU A 9 -0.55 -9.48 -8.73
N TYR A 10 -1.27 -10.61 -8.68
CA TYR A 10 -2.68 -10.62 -8.30
C TYR A 10 -2.90 -10.23 -6.83
N VAL A 11 -2.04 -10.71 -5.92
CA VAL A 11 -2.11 -10.36 -4.51
C VAL A 11 -1.79 -8.87 -4.32
N SER A 12 -0.74 -8.35 -4.97
CA SER A 12 -0.37 -6.94 -4.89
C SER A 12 -1.43 -6.02 -5.49
N LEU A 13 -2.07 -6.43 -6.59
CA LEU A 13 -3.23 -5.74 -7.14
C LEU A 13 -4.40 -5.73 -6.16
N GLY A 14 -4.65 -6.84 -5.48
CA GLY A 14 -5.64 -6.94 -4.41
C GLY A 14 -5.35 -5.96 -3.28
N ILE A 15 -4.10 -5.91 -2.79
CA ILE A 15 -3.65 -4.97 -1.75
C ILE A 15 -3.85 -3.52 -2.20
N PHE A 16 -3.48 -3.19 -3.45
CA PHE A 16 -3.66 -1.87 -4.02
C PHE A 16 -5.13 -1.45 -3.99
N LEU A 17 -6.01 -2.28 -4.56
CA LEU A 17 -7.44 -1.97 -4.70
C LEU A 17 -8.13 -1.90 -3.34
N VAL A 18 -7.93 -2.91 -2.49
CA VAL A 18 -8.56 -2.95 -1.16
C VAL A 18 -8.03 -1.81 -0.30
N GLY A 19 -6.71 -1.57 -0.30
CA GLY A 19 -6.09 -0.45 0.41
C GLY A 19 -6.60 0.91 -0.07
N ALA A 20 -6.74 1.10 -1.39
CA ALA A 20 -7.27 2.36 -1.95
C ALA A 20 -8.72 2.61 -1.52
N VAL A 21 -9.56 1.58 -1.58
CA VAL A 21 -10.97 1.66 -1.18
C VAL A 21 -11.09 1.96 0.32
N LEU A 22 -10.36 1.22 1.17
CA LEU A 22 -10.37 1.44 2.62
C LEU A 22 -9.81 2.81 2.99
N SER A 23 -8.71 3.23 2.37
CA SER A 23 -8.18 4.59 2.52
C SER A 23 -9.22 5.65 2.15
N GLY A 24 -9.92 5.46 1.03
CA GLY A 24 -10.99 6.35 0.59
C GLY A 24 -12.13 6.44 1.60
N PHE A 25 -12.61 5.31 2.12
CA PHE A 25 -13.66 5.29 3.14
C PHE A 25 -13.20 5.91 4.46
N SER A 26 -11.99 5.61 4.94
CA SER A 26 -11.43 6.23 6.14
C SER A 26 -11.23 7.74 5.98
N TYR A 27 -10.84 8.20 4.78
CA TYR A 27 -10.74 9.62 4.47
C TYR A 27 -12.11 10.31 4.46
N LEU A 28 -13.13 9.69 3.87
CA LEU A 28 -14.49 10.21 3.88
C LEU A 28 -15.06 10.25 5.30
N ALA A 29 -14.79 9.24 6.13
CA ALA A 29 -15.15 9.22 7.54
C ALA A 29 -14.46 10.36 8.30
N TRP A 30 -13.17 10.57 8.06
CA TRP A 30 -12.44 11.71 8.63
C TRP A 30 -13.06 13.06 8.21
N GLN A 31 -13.48 13.23 6.97
CA GLN A 31 -14.13 14.49 6.53
C GLN A 31 -15.46 14.74 7.26
N ARG A 32 -16.20 13.68 7.59
CA ARG A 32 -17.51 13.77 8.27
C ARG A 32 -17.37 14.02 9.77
N GLU A 33 -16.52 13.25 10.44
CA GLU A 33 -16.44 13.23 11.90
C GLU A 33 -15.28 14.08 12.45
N ARG A 34 -14.35 14.49 11.57
CA ARG A 34 -13.08 15.17 11.92
C ARG A 34 -12.22 14.46 12.95
N ASP A 35 -12.44 13.16 13.13
CA ASP A 35 -11.63 12.33 13.99
C ASP A 35 -10.22 12.14 13.42
N LEU A 36 -9.21 12.57 14.19
CA LEU A 36 -7.79 12.43 13.85
C LEU A 36 -7.36 10.96 13.76
N ARG A 37 -8.08 10.05 14.42
CA ARG A 37 -7.87 8.61 14.33
C ARG A 37 -8.15 8.10 12.93
N MET A 38 -9.30 8.48 12.34
CA MET A 38 -9.66 8.07 10.98
C MET A 38 -8.67 8.59 9.94
N ARG A 39 -8.09 9.78 10.16
CA ARG A 39 -6.99 10.29 9.31
C ARG A 39 -5.76 9.39 9.37
N THR A 40 -5.36 8.96 10.56
CA THR A 40 -4.18 8.09 10.75
C THR A 40 -4.39 6.73 10.08
N VAL A 41 -5.59 6.17 10.22
CA VAL A 41 -5.99 4.91 9.56
C VAL A 41 -6.00 5.04 8.04
N ALA A 42 -6.52 6.16 7.50
CA ALA A 42 -6.50 6.42 6.07
C ALA A 42 -5.07 6.47 5.52
N VAL A 43 -4.13 7.11 6.24
CA VAL A 43 -2.70 7.13 5.85
C VAL A 43 -2.11 5.73 5.84
N GLY A 44 -2.43 4.89 6.83
CA GLY A 44 -1.96 3.50 6.87
C GLY A 44 -2.45 2.69 5.66
N TYR A 45 -3.75 2.77 5.34
CA TYR A 45 -4.30 2.13 4.15
C TYR A 45 -3.72 2.68 2.85
N ALA A 46 -3.45 3.98 2.77
CA ALA A 46 -2.80 4.59 1.61
C ALA A 46 -1.38 4.04 1.40
N MET A 47 -0.61 3.85 2.48
CA MET A 47 0.75 3.29 2.38
C MET A 47 0.75 1.85 1.85
N PHE A 48 -0.17 1.00 2.32
CA PHE A 48 -0.33 -0.34 1.76
C PHE A 48 -0.77 -0.31 0.30
N SER A 49 -1.67 0.60 -0.05
CA SER A 49 -2.11 0.78 -1.42
C SER A 49 -0.96 1.18 -2.35
N VAL A 50 -0.14 2.16 -1.95
CA VAL A 50 1.03 2.60 -2.72
C VAL A 50 2.03 1.45 -2.90
N TYR A 51 2.29 0.65 -1.86
CA TYR A 51 3.14 -0.53 -2.01
C TYR A 51 2.61 -1.51 -3.05
N GLY A 52 1.33 -1.88 -2.96
CA GLY A 52 0.70 -2.78 -3.94
C GLY A 52 0.76 -2.22 -5.36
N LEU A 53 0.63 -0.90 -5.53
CA LEU A 53 0.76 -0.23 -6.82
C LEU A 53 2.18 -0.31 -7.37
N VAL A 54 3.20 -0.15 -6.53
CA VAL A 54 4.62 -0.25 -6.94
C VAL A 54 4.91 -1.65 -7.49
N VAL A 55 4.50 -2.71 -6.80
CA VAL A 55 4.75 -4.09 -7.25
C VAL A 55 4.01 -4.40 -8.57
N VAL A 56 2.77 -3.88 -8.73
CA VAL A 56 2.05 -3.97 -10.00
C VAL A 56 2.77 -3.21 -11.10
N ALA A 57 3.25 -1.99 -10.80
CA ALA A 57 4.00 -1.17 -11.75
C ALA A 57 5.30 -1.87 -12.16
N GLU A 58 5.99 -2.53 -11.24
CA GLU A 58 7.20 -3.29 -11.53
C GLU A 58 6.97 -4.36 -12.60
N HIS A 59 5.89 -5.14 -12.46
CA HIS A 59 5.53 -6.18 -13.44
C HIS A 59 5.20 -5.59 -14.82
N LEU A 60 4.71 -4.36 -14.88
CA LEU A 60 4.42 -3.64 -16.13
C LEU A 60 5.68 -2.99 -16.73
N LEU A 61 6.61 -2.55 -15.88
CA LEU A 61 7.83 -1.82 -16.23
C LEU A 61 9.04 -2.73 -16.46
N THR A 62 8.97 -4.00 -16.08
CA THR A 62 10.03 -5.00 -16.31
C THR A 62 10.59 -5.02 -17.74
N PRO A 63 9.78 -4.85 -18.81
CA PRO A 63 10.31 -4.82 -20.18
C PRO A 63 11.10 -3.55 -20.52
N TYR A 64 10.94 -2.48 -19.72
CA TYR A 64 11.38 -1.12 -20.06
C TYR A 64 12.43 -0.55 -19.11
N VAL A 65 12.55 -1.11 -17.90
CA VAL A 65 13.43 -0.61 -16.83
C VAL A 65 14.41 -1.71 -16.42
N ALA A 66 15.62 -1.32 -16.03
CA ALA A 66 16.64 -2.25 -15.54
C ALA A 66 16.15 -2.98 -14.29
N TYR A 67 16.38 -4.30 -14.25
CA TYR A 67 15.95 -5.17 -13.16
C TYR A 67 16.43 -4.69 -11.78
N GLU A 68 17.69 -4.27 -11.67
CA GLU A 68 18.27 -3.79 -10.40
C GLU A 68 17.52 -2.58 -9.80
N ALA A 69 17.01 -1.69 -10.66
CA ALA A 69 16.26 -0.52 -10.21
C ALA A 69 14.85 -0.90 -9.74
N LEU A 70 14.25 -1.92 -10.35
CA LEU A 70 12.95 -2.47 -9.97
C LEU A 70 13.04 -3.23 -8.65
N GLU A 71 14.02 -4.11 -8.52
CA GLU A 71 14.29 -4.89 -7.30
C GLU A 71 14.56 -3.97 -6.09
N LEU A 72 15.38 -2.91 -6.28
CA LEU A 72 15.64 -1.92 -5.25
C LEU A 72 14.37 -1.13 -4.87
N ALA A 73 13.53 -0.80 -5.85
CA ALA A 73 12.27 -0.13 -5.58
C ALA A 73 11.36 -1.04 -4.75
N GLU A 74 11.14 -2.28 -5.17
CA GLU A 74 10.32 -3.26 -4.45
C GLU A 74 10.74 -3.38 -2.97
N HIS A 75 12.03 -3.60 -2.73
CA HIS A 75 12.58 -3.73 -1.38
C HIS A 75 12.54 -2.41 -0.59
N GLY A 76 12.77 -1.27 -1.25
CA GLY A 76 12.71 0.04 -0.62
C GLY A 76 11.29 0.43 -0.20
N PHE A 77 10.30 0.11 -1.03
CA PHE A 77 8.90 0.40 -0.76
C PHE A 77 8.28 -0.54 0.27
N ALA A 78 8.89 -1.68 0.59
CA ALA A 78 8.47 -2.53 1.71
C ALA A 78 8.47 -1.78 3.06
N VAL A 79 9.27 -0.71 3.20
CA VAL A 79 9.23 0.20 4.36
C VAL A 79 7.84 0.83 4.54
N LEU A 80 7.09 1.06 3.46
CA LEU A 80 5.71 1.57 3.55
C LEU A 80 4.79 0.61 4.31
N ILE A 81 5.02 -0.70 4.21
CA ILE A 81 4.25 -1.69 4.98
C ILE A 81 4.54 -1.52 6.46
N LEU A 82 5.81 -1.40 6.85
CA LEU A 82 6.21 -1.21 8.24
C LEU A 82 5.64 0.08 8.81
N VAL A 83 5.76 1.20 8.08
CA VAL A 83 5.21 2.48 8.53
C VAL A 83 3.69 2.42 8.57
N GLY A 84 3.03 1.78 7.59
CA GLY A 84 1.60 1.54 7.58
C GLY A 84 1.14 0.79 8.82
N LEU A 85 1.79 -0.31 9.18
CA LEU A 85 1.51 -1.06 10.40
C LEU A 85 1.68 -0.20 11.66
N LEU A 86 2.77 0.57 11.74
CA LEU A 86 2.99 1.49 12.86
C LEU A 86 1.86 2.54 12.96
N THR A 87 1.36 3.07 11.84
CA THR A 87 0.24 4.01 11.86
C THR A 87 -1.03 3.37 12.43
N PHE A 88 -1.29 2.10 12.16
CA PHE A 88 -2.41 1.37 12.77
C PHE A 88 -2.25 1.22 14.28
N PHE A 89 -1.07 0.83 14.76
CA PHE A 89 -0.80 0.76 16.20
C PHE A 89 -0.97 2.12 16.88
N VAL A 90 -0.50 3.20 16.26
CA VAL A 90 -0.70 4.57 16.76
C VAL A 90 -2.20 4.93 16.78
N ALA A 91 -2.96 4.56 15.76
CA ALA A 91 -4.40 4.81 15.70
C ALA A 91 -5.21 4.01 16.74
N ILE A 92 -4.73 2.82 17.13
CA ILE A 92 -5.35 2.00 18.18
C ILE A 92 -5.00 2.54 19.57
N THR A 93 -3.74 2.89 19.80
CA THR A 93 -3.24 3.35 21.12
C THR A 93 -3.71 4.74 21.51
N ARG A 94 -4.16 5.55 20.53
CA ARG A 94 -4.72 6.88 20.75
C ARG A 94 -6.25 6.92 20.78
N GLY A 95 -6.92 5.76 20.72
CA GLY A 95 -8.38 5.62 20.80
C GLY A 95 -8.82 5.24 22.20
#